data_AF-A0A963LSI6-F1
#
_entry.id   AF-A0A963LSI6-F1
#
_cell.length_a   1.000
_cell.length_b   1.000
_cell.length_c   1.000
_cell.angle_alpha   90.00
_cell.angle_beta   90.00
_cell.angle_gamma   90.00
#
_symmetry.space_group_name_H-M   'P 1'
#
loop_
_entity.id
_entity.type
_entity.pdbx_description
1 polymer ?
#
loop_
_entity_poly.entity_id
_entity_poly.type
_entity_poly.pdbx_seq_one_letter_code
_entity_poly.pdbx_strand_id
1 'polypeptide(L)' 'MRDFVELMVGATASGCIYALVALSYLLITRPTGVINFAVGEWAMVAAFGGFLALSRFELPYPVGMAMVLVIMAV' A
#
# COMPACT_ATOMS: atom_id res chain seq x y z
N MET A 1 -18.92 3.30 24.04
CA MET A 1 -19.37 2.36 22.99
C MET A 1 -18.86 2.76 21.61
N ARG A 2 -19.03 4.03 21.18
CA ARG A 2 -18.56 4.50 19.87
C ARG A 2 -17.05 4.36 19.68
N ASP A 3 -16.26 4.76 20.68
CA ASP A 3 -14.80 4.68 20.63
C ASP A 3 -14.32 3.22 20.55
N PHE A 4 -14.99 2.30 21.24
CA PHE A 4 -14.66 0.87 21.17
C PHE A 4 -14.83 0.31 19.75
N VAL A 5 -15.92 0.68 19.07
CA VAL A 5 -16.15 0.27 17.67
C VAL A 5 -15.13 0.93 16.73
N GLU A 6 -14.82 2.21 16.90
CA GLU A 6 -13.79 2.89 16.10
C GLU A 6 -12.40 2.25 16.27
N LEU A 7 -12.00 1.91 17.50
CA LEU A 7 -10.73 1.22 17.75
C LEU A 7 -10.73 -0.19 17.14
N MET A 8 -11.82 -0.95 17.25
CA MET A 8 -11.91 -2.28 16.63
C MET A 8 -11.78 -2.21 15.12
N VAL A 9 -12.45 -1.25 14.47
CA VAL A 9 -12.37 -1.03 13.02
C VAL A 9 -10.95 -0.61 12.63
N GLY A 10 -10.33 0.33 13.36
CA GLY A 10 -8.96 0.77 13.10
C GLY A 10 -7.93 -0.35 13.28
N ALA A 11 -8.06 -1.16 14.32
CA ALA A 11 -7.19 -2.32 14.57
C ALA A 11 -7.36 -3.39 13.48
N THR A 12 -8.58 -3.64 13.03
CA THR A 12 -8.84 -4.60 11.95
C THR A 12 -8.28 -4.09 10.62
N ALA A 13 -8.52 -2.82 10.28
CA ALA A 13 -8.03 -2.22 9.05
C ALA A 13 -6.50 -2.25 8.98
N SER A 14 -5.81 -1.86 10.05
CA SER A 14 -4.35 -1.93 10.13
C SER A 14 -3.85 -3.38 10.06
N GLY A 15 -4.49 -4.32 10.75
CA GLY A 15 -4.20 -5.75 10.64
C GLY A 15 -4.32 -6.29 9.21
N CYS A 16 -5.37 -5.91 8.49
CA CYS A 16 -5.56 -6.28 7.08
C CYS A 16 -4.43 -5.75 6.19
N ILE A 17 -4.00 -4.50 6.39
CA ILE A 17 -2.89 -3.91 5.61
C ILE A 17 -1.60 -4.72 5.83
N TYR A 18 -1.24 -5.03 7.08
CA TYR A 18 -0.04 -5.82 7.37
C TYR A 18 -0.14 -7.26 6.87
N ALA A 19 -1.33 -7.87 6.93
CA ALA A 19 -1.58 -9.19 6.36
C ALA A 19 -1.39 -9.21 4.83
N LEU A 20 -1.86 -8.18 4.12
CA LEU A 20 -1.65 -8.02 2.68
C LEU A 20 -0.17 -7.83 2.33
N VAL A 21 0.56 -7.02 3.11
CA VAL A 21 2.02 -6.84 2.93
C VAL A 21 2.76 -8.16 3.11
N ALA A 22 2.41 -8.96 4.12
CA ALA A 22 2.99 -10.29 4.33
C ALA A 22 2.63 -11.25 3.19
N LEU A 23 1.39 -11.20 2.69
CA LEU A 23 0.92 -12.02 1.56
C LEU A 23 1.72 -11.71 0.28
N SER A 24 2.02 -10.45 -0.01
CA SER A 24 2.83 -10.06 -1.17
C SER A 24 4.23 -10.69 -1.13
N TYR A 25 4.91 -10.62 0.02
CA TYR A 25 6.20 -11.30 0.21
C TYR A 25 6.09 -12.81 0.10
N LEU A 26 4.99 -13.39 0.61
CA LEU A 26 4.72 -14.81 0.51
C LEU A 26 4.60 -15.26 -0.95
N LEU A 27 3.85 -14.53 -1.77
CA LEU A 27 3.65 -14.87 -3.18
C LEU A 27 4.96 -14.86 -3.99
N ILE A 28 5.91 -14.00 -3.63
CA ILE A 28 7.21 -13.91 -4.31
C ILE A 28 8.16 -15.01 -3.83
N THR A 29 8.18 -15.26 -2.52
CA THR A 29 9.12 -16.21 -1.89
C THR A 29 8.70 -17.67 -2.05
N ARG A 30 7.39 -17.97 -2.11
CA ARG A 30 6.89 -19.35 -2.18
C ARG A 30 7.28 -20.12 -3.45
N PRO A 31 7.14 -19.59 -4.67
CA PRO A 31 7.51 -20.33 -5.88
C PRO A 31 9.02 -20.36 -6.14
N THR A 32 9.77 -19.37 -5.63
CA THR A 32 11.21 -19.23 -5.93
C THR A 32 12.12 -19.75 -4.82
N GLY A 33 11.66 -19.77 -3.57
CA GLY A 33 12.50 -20.00 -2.39
C GLY A 33 13.51 -18.87 -2.11
N VAL A 34 13.48 -17.79 -2.89
CA VAL A 34 14.43 -16.68 -2.80
C VAL A 34 13.75 -15.47 -2.17
N ILE A 35 14.38 -14.89 -1.15
CA ILE A 35 13.96 -13.63 -0.55
C ILE A 35 14.38 -12.49 -1.47
N ASN A 36 13.42 -11.66 -1.88
CA ASN A 36 13.63 -10.54 -2.79
C ASN A 36 13.21 -9.22 -2.12
N PHE A 37 14.08 -8.22 -2.15
CA PHE A 37 13.85 -6.90 -1.52
C PHE A 37 13.20 -5.87 -2.45
N ALA A 38 12.94 -6.21 -3.72
CA ALA A 38 12.33 -5.29 -4.68
C ALA A 38 10.94 -4.82 -4.24
N VAL A 39 10.20 -5.60 -3.45
CA VAL A 39 8.90 -5.16 -2.89
C VAL A 39 9.03 -3.86 -2.10
N GLY A 40 10.11 -3.69 -1.34
CA GLY A 40 10.36 -2.45 -0.61
C GLY A 40 10.65 -1.27 -1.54
N GLU A 41 11.39 -1.52 -2.62
CA GLU A 41 11.73 -0.50 -3.62
C GLU A 41 10.49 -0.07 -4.41
N TRP A 42 9.65 -1.02 -4.85
CA TRP A 42 8.36 -0.74 -5.50
C TRP A 42 7.39 0.00 -4.57
N ALA A 43 7.35 -0.35 -3.28
CA ALA A 43 6.55 0.38 -2.30
C ALA A 43 7.00 1.84 -2.13
N MET A 44 8.32 2.09 -2.18
CA MET A 44 8.86 3.45 -2.15
C MET A 44 8.40 4.26 -3.37
N VAL A 45 8.49 3.69 -4.57
CA VAL A 45 8.05 4.36 -5.81
C VAL A 45 6.56 4.72 -5.75
N ALA A 46 5.70 3.80 -5.29
CA ALA A 46 4.28 4.09 -5.12
C ALA A 46 4.03 5.22 -4.11
N ALA A 47 4.72 5.21 -2.96
CA ALA A 47 4.56 6.21 -1.91
C ALA A 47 5.01 7.61 -2.36
N PHE A 48 6.20 7.72 -2.98
CA PHE A 48 6.69 9.00 -3.49
C PHE A 48 5.92 9.47 -4.72
N GLY A 49 5.44 8.56 -5.56
CA GLY A 49 4.52 8.88 -6.67
C GLY A 49 3.23 9.52 -6.16
N GLY A 50 2.63 8.96 -5.11
CA GLY A 50 1.46 9.55 -4.44
C GLY A 50 1.75 10.89 -3.79
N PHE A 51 2.89 11.02 -3.11
CA PHE A 51 3.33 12.30 -2.56
C PHE A 51 3.47 13.37 -3.65
N LEU A 52 4.10 13.05 -4.78
CA LEU A 52 4.25 13.99 -5.89
C LEU A 52 2.89 14.38 -6.48
N ALA A 53 2.00 13.41 -6.73
CA ALA A 53 0.68 13.66 -7.27
C ALA A 53 -0.17 14.58 -6.36
N LEU A 54 -0.13 14.33 -5.05
CA LEU A 54 -0.98 15.05 -4.09
C LEU A 54 -0.36 16.37 -3.61
N SER A 55 0.95 16.43 -3.43
CA SER A 55 1.63 17.60 -2.85
C SER A 55 2.23 18.54 -3.89
N ARG A 56 2.76 18.01 -5.02
CA ARG A 56 3.41 18.87 -6.03
C ARG A 56 2.48 19.27 -7.17
N PHE A 57 1.65 18.33 -7.62
CA PHE A 57 0.66 18.53 -8.68
C PHE A 57 -0.73 18.90 -8.14
N GLU A 58 -0.92 18.84 -6.82
CA GLU A 58 -2.15 19.27 -6.12
C GLU A 58 -3.42 18.61 -6.70
N LEU A 59 -3.28 17.36 -7.16
CA LEU A 59 -4.40 16.62 -7.71
C LEU A 59 -5.42 16.29 -6.61
N PRO A 60 -6.73 16.29 -6.93
CA PRO A 60 -7.74 15.85 -5.97
C PRO A 60 -7.46 14.41 -5.55
N TYR A 61 -7.58 14.15 -4.24
CA TYR A 61 -7.22 12.88 -3.60
C TYR A 61 -7.59 11.61 -4.40
N PRO A 62 -8.86 11.42 -4.83
CA PRO A 62 -9.24 10.21 -5.56
C PRO A 62 -8.53 10.08 -6.91
N VAL A 63 -8.26 11.20 -7.60
CA VAL A 63 -7.59 11.19 -8.91
C VAL A 63 -6.09 10.91 -8.75
N GLY A 64 -5.45 11.54 -7.77
CA GLY A 64 -4.04 11.27 -7.46
C GLY A 64 -3.81 9.81 -7.06
N MET A 65 -4.68 9.25 -6.22
CA MET A 65 -4.59 7.85 -5.80
C MET A 65 -4.82 6.88 -6.97
N ALA A 66 -5.84 7.13 -7.80
CA ALA A 66 -6.14 6.29 -8.97
C ALA A 66 -5.01 6.31 -10.00
N MET A 67 -4.41 7.47 -10.25
CA MET A 67 -3.26 7.59 -11.15
C MET A 67 -2.09 6.71 -10.69
N VAL A 68 -1.71 6.78 -9.41
CA VAL A 68 -0.60 5.99 -8.86
C VAL A 68 -0.89 4.49 -8.96
N LEU A 69 -2.13 4.07 -8.69
CA LEU A 69 -2.54 2.67 -8.84
C LEU A 69 -2.40 2.18 -10.29
N VAL A 70 -2.82 2.99 -11.27
CA VAL A 70 -2.68 2.66 -12.69
C VAL A 70 -1.21 2.57 -13.10
N ILE A 71 -0.37 3.51 -12.63
CA ILE A 71 1.07 3.50 -12.93
C ILE A 71 1.76 2.27 -12.34
N MET A 72 1.39 1.83 -11.13
CA MET A 72 1.96 0.65 -10.48
C MET A 72 1.39 -0.69 -10.97
N ALA A 73 0.27 -0.66 -11.70
CA ALA A 73 -0.33 -1.87 -12.28
C ALA A 73 0.35 -2.30 -13.59
N VAL A 74 1.10 -1.41 -14.22
CA VAL A 74 1.85 -1.62 -15.47
C VAL A 74 3.31 -1.91 -15.15
#